data_AF-V4KAK2-F1
#
_entry.id   AF-V4KAK2-F1
#
_cell.length_a   1.000
_cell.length_b   1.000
_cell.length_c   1.000
_cell.angle_alpha   90.00
_cell.angle_beta   90.00
_cell.angle_gamma   90.00
#
_symmetry.space_group_name_H-M   'P 1'
#
loop_
_entity.id
_entity.type
_entity.pdbx_description
1 polymer ?
#
loop_
_entity_poly.entity_id
_entity_poly.type
_entity_poly.pdbx_seq_one_letter_code
_entity_poly.pdbx_strand_id
1 'polypeptide(L)'
;MVYVMSYENCTRRSAEERAVLDELLVNGLRDLRKDEVVNGERIRVKVVGDLGLVSGAAREEAMALEAETASYSGGSLHLGICYSGEWERRMIALGMGAPSLIAGVPPIDLVIRTGGMRRLSGFFPLQTTYAELYFTDLLWPEFSREELKKALEWYKAQEKNFGA
;
A
#
# COMPACT_ATOMS: atom_id res chain seq x y z
N MET A 1 -4.73 -0.57 3.06
CA MET A 1 -3.69 -0.57 2.01
C MET A 1 -2.69 0.53 2.32
N VAL A 2 -1.39 0.28 2.22
CA VAL A 2 -0.34 1.28 2.39
C VAL A 2 0.50 1.34 1.12
N TYR A 3 0.72 2.53 0.56
CA TYR A 3 1.58 2.72 -0.59
C TYR A 3 3.03 2.93 -0.14
N VAL A 4 3.81 1.85 -0.07
CA VAL A 4 5.17 1.88 0.48
C VAL A 4 6.14 2.50 -0.53
N MET A 5 6.13 2.00 -1.77
CA MET A 5 6.94 2.52 -2.86
C MET A 5 6.17 2.42 -4.17
N SER A 6 6.12 3.51 -4.93
CA SER A 6 5.56 3.49 -6.29
C SER A 6 6.53 2.84 -7.28
N TYR A 7 6.00 2.29 -8.38
CA TYR A 7 6.80 1.77 -9.49
C TYR A 7 7.77 2.84 -10.03
N GLU A 8 7.32 4.10 -10.08
CA GLU A 8 8.14 5.23 -10.51
C GLU A 8 9.27 5.53 -9.50
N ASN A 9 9.10 5.26 -8.20
CA ASN A 9 10.22 5.38 -7.25
C ASN A 9 11.29 4.32 -7.51
N CYS A 10 10.90 3.10 -7.87
CA CYS A 10 11.84 2.02 -8.14
C CYS A 10 12.56 2.17 -9.49
N THR A 11 11.94 2.87 -10.46
CA THR A 11 12.47 2.96 -11.83
C THR A 11 13.07 4.32 -12.21
N ARG A 12 12.63 5.43 -11.61
CA ARG A 12 13.02 6.78 -12.04
C ARG A 12 13.93 7.54 -11.08
N ARG A 13 14.03 7.14 -9.81
CA ARG A 13 14.94 7.78 -8.85
C ARG A 13 16.39 7.39 -9.11
N SER A 14 17.31 8.18 -8.54
CA SER A 14 18.75 7.92 -8.58
C SER A 14 19.10 6.56 -7.95
N ALA A 15 20.28 6.02 -8.24
CA ALA A 15 20.72 4.75 -7.65
C ALA A 15 20.91 4.91 -6.13
N GLU A 16 21.42 6.05 -5.69
CA GLU A 16 21.69 6.39 -4.30
C GLU A 16 20.40 6.47 -3.49
N GLU A 17 19.38 7.20 -3.97
CA GLU A 17 18.09 7.27 -3.29
C GLU A 17 17.39 5.90 -3.24
N ARG A 18 17.50 5.12 -4.31
CA ARG A 18 16.89 3.77 -4.33
C ARG A 18 17.55 2.85 -3.33
N ALA A 19 18.86 2.93 -3.14
CA ALA A 19 19.57 2.15 -2.12
C ALA A 19 19.07 2.50 -0.70
N VAL A 20 18.87 3.80 -0.41
CA VAL A 20 18.33 4.25 0.88
C VAL A 20 16.87 3.78 1.07
N LEU A 21 16.02 3.91 0.04
CA LEU A 21 14.64 3.44 0.11
C LEU A 21 14.55 1.92 0.29
N ASP A 22 15.45 1.16 -0.34
CA ASP A 22 15.52 -0.28 -0.20
C ASP A 22 15.95 -0.69 1.21
N GLU A 23 16.93 -0.01 1.82
CA GLU A 23 17.32 -0.25 3.21
C GLU A 23 16.16 0.02 4.18
N LEU A 24 15.44 1.13 4.00
CA LEU A 24 14.25 1.45 4.79
C LEU A 24 13.15 0.40 4.60
N LEU A 25 12.97 -0.10 3.38
CA LEU A 25 12.00 -1.15 3.08
C LEU A 25 12.35 -2.45 3.81
N VAL A 26 13.62 -2.89 3.75
CA VAL A 26 14.09 -4.09 4.46
C VAL A 26 13.83 -3.97 5.96
N ASN A 27 14.19 -2.84 6.56
CA ASN A 27 13.98 -2.62 7.99
C ASN A 27 12.49 -2.59 8.34
N GLY A 28 11.67 -1.87 7.58
CA GLY A 28 10.22 -1.82 7.81
C GLY A 28 9.52 -3.18 7.68
N LEU A 29 9.95 -4.03 6.73
CA LEU A 29 9.45 -5.40 6.60
C LEU A 29 9.84 -6.27 7.80
N ARG A 30 11.08 -6.16 8.29
CA ARG A 30 11.55 -6.86 9.49
C ARG A 30 10.81 -6.44 10.74
N ASP A 31 10.52 -5.16 10.87
CA ASP A 31 9.76 -4.61 11.98
C ASP A 31 8.31 -5.14 11.93
N LEU A 32 7.67 -5.14 10.75
CA LEU A 32 6.33 -5.71 10.57
C LEU A 32 6.24 -7.20 10.91
N ARG A 33 7.27 -8.01 10.60
CA ARG A 33 7.31 -9.43 10.98
C ARG A 33 7.27 -9.64 12.49
N LYS A 34 7.83 -8.69 13.25
CA LYS A 34 7.91 -8.74 14.73
C LYS A 34 6.84 -7.90 15.43
N ASP A 35 5.99 -7.21 14.66
CA ASP A 35 5.02 -6.26 15.20
C ASP A 35 3.97 -6.97 16.07
N GLU A 36 3.74 -6.42 17.26
CA GLU A 36 2.83 -7.01 18.25
C GLU A 36 1.38 -6.97 17.78
N VAL A 37 0.98 -5.95 17.01
CA VAL A 37 -0.38 -5.83 16.48
C VAL A 37 -0.59 -6.81 15.34
N VAL A 38 0.36 -6.90 14.39
CA VAL A 38 0.28 -7.86 13.26
C VAL A 38 0.16 -9.28 13.79
N ASN A 39 1.00 -9.65 14.75
CA ASN A 39 1.01 -11.01 15.31
C ASN A 39 -0.15 -11.27 16.28
N GLY A 40 -0.42 -10.33 17.19
CA GLY A 40 -1.45 -10.44 18.22
C GLY A 40 -2.87 -10.43 17.64
N GLU A 41 -3.16 -9.51 16.72
CA GLU A 41 -4.46 -9.40 16.05
C GLU A 41 -4.57 -10.33 14.84
N ARG A 42 -3.55 -11.15 14.56
CA ARG A 42 -3.54 -12.11 13.46
C ARG A 42 -3.87 -11.41 12.13
N ILE A 43 -3.12 -10.36 11.78
CA ILE A 43 -3.27 -9.62 10.52
C ILE A 43 -2.50 -10.32 9.40
N ARG A 44 -3.21 -10.74 8.35
CA ARG A 44 -2.59 -11.27 7.12
C ARG A 44 -1.96 -10.15 6.33
N VAL A 45 -0.66 -10.23 6.05
CA VAL A 45 0.02 -9.25 5.19
C VAL A 45 0.08 -9.79 3.76
N LYS A 46 -0.20 -8.92 2.79
CA LYS A 46 -0.03 -9.21 1.36
C LYS A 46 0.73 -8.10 0.67
N VAL A 47 1.61 -8.48 -0.25
CA VAL A 47 2.41 -7.55 -1.05
C VAL A 47 1.91 -7.54 -2.48
N VAL A 48 1.78 -6.35 -3.05
CA VAL A 48 1.36 -6.15 -4.44
C VAL A 48 2.35 -5.23 -5.14
N GLY A 49 2.88 -5.67 -6.27
CA GLY A 49 3.79 -4.89 -7.10
C GLY A 49 4.94 -5.73 -7.66
N ASP A 50 5.94 -5.07 -8.23
CA ASP A 50 7.08 -5.72 -8.89
C ASP A 50 8.28 -5.88 -7.94
N LEU A 51 8.33 -6.99 -7.22
CA LEU A 51 9.47 -7.32 -6.35
C LEU A 51 10.76 -7.67 -7.11
N GLY A 52 10.73 -7.71 -8.45
CA GLY A 52 11.95 -7.80 -9.26
C GLY A 52 12.75 -6.50 -9.27
N LEU A 53 12.17 -5.39 -8.79
CA LEU A 53 12.80 -4.06 -8.77
C LEU A 53 13.42 -3.67 -7.42
N VAL A 54 13.28 -4.51 -6.40
CA VAL A 54 13.90 -4.33 -5.08
C VAL A 54 15.08 -5.28 -4.90
N SER A 55 15.88 -5.08 -3.85
CA SER A 55 16.99 -5.98 -3.56
C SER A 55 16.52 -7.40 -3.20
N GLY A 56 17.45 -8.36 -3.31
CA GLY A 56 17.18 -9.75 -2.89
C GLY A 56 16.76 -9.84 -1.41
N ALA A 57 17.33 -8.99 -0.55
CA ALA A 57 16.98 -8.92 0.85
C ALA A 57 15.54 -8.42 1.05
N ALA A 58 15.14 -7.31 0.40
CA ALA A 58 13.78 -6.79 0.50
C ALA A 58 12.74 -7.81 -0.01
N ARG A 59 13.05 -8.48 -1.13
CA ARG A 59 12.19 -9.54 -1.68
C ARG A 59 12.05 -10.72 -0.73
N GLU A 60 13.13 -11.19 -0.13
CA GLU A 60 13.11 -12.30 0.82
C GLU A 60 12.27 -11.96 2.06
N GLU A 61 12.46 -10.77 2.64
CA GLU A 61 11.68 -10.31 3.80
C GLU A 61 10.20 -10.16 3.48
N ALA A 62 9.86 -9.64 2.29
CA ALA A 62 8.47 -9.51 1.83
C ALA A 62 7.81 -10.88 1.69
N MET A 63 8.48 -11.83 1.02
CA MET A 63 7.96 -13.19 0.83
C MET A 63 7.84 -13.95 2.15
N ALA A 64 8.81 -13.80 3.06
CA ALA A 64 8.75 -14.40 4.38
C ALA A 64 7.56 -13.87 5.19
N LEU A 65 7.34 -12.56 5.20
CA LEU A 65 6.21 -11.93 5.88
C LEU A 65 4.86 -12.42 5.34
N GLU A 66 4.70 -12.51 4.02
CA GLU A 66 3.47 -13.07 3.44
C GLU A 66 3.26 -14.54 3.83
N ALA A 67 4.32 -15.36 3.79
CA ALA A 67 4.24 -16.78 4.13
C ALA A 67 3.91 -17.00 5.62
N GLU A 68 4.56 -16.27 6.51
CA GLU A 68 4.35 -16.32 7.96
C GLU A 68 2.92 -15.92 8.34
N THR A 69 2.38 -14.92 7.66
CA THR A 69 1.04 -14.40 7.93
C THR A 69 -0.06 -15.03 7.08
N ALA A 70 0.25 -15.97 6.18
CA ALA A 70 -0.72 -16.56 5.24
C ALA A 70 -1.93 -17.21 5.93
N SER A 71 -1.72 -17.84 7.09
CA SER A 71 -2.77 -18.50 7.89
C SER A 71 -3.58 -17.54 8.76
N TYR A 72 -3.21 -16.27 8.81
CA TYR A 72 -3.79 -15.28 9.71
C TYR A 72 -5.18 -14.87 9.20
N SER A 73 -6.10 -14.54 10.10
CA SER A 73 -7.53 -14.35 9.77
C SER A 73 -8.22 -13.21 10.52
N GLY A 74 -7.51 -12.42 11.34
CA GLY A 74 -8.07 -11.29 12.08
C GLY A 74 -8.18 -9.99 11.27
N GLY A 75 -7.62 -9.97 10.06
CA GLY A 75 -7.72 -8.85 9.14
C GLY A 75 -6.69 -8.98 8.02
N SER A 76 -6.60 -7.96 7.16
CA SER A 76 -5.59 -7.92 6.09
C SER A 76 -4.92 -6.56 5.95
N LEU A 77 -3.60 -6.55 5.89
CA LEU A 77 -2.80 -5.41 5.51
C LEU A 77 -2.19 -5.66 4.13
N HIS A 78 -2.51 -4.80 3.17
CA HIS A 78 -1.92 -4.87 1.83
C HIS A 78 -0.87 -3.76 1.66
N LEU A 79 0.28 -4.11 1.12
CA LEU A 79 1.43 -3.22 0.88
C LEU A 79 1.69 -3.10 -0.62
N GLY A 80 1.63 -1.87 -1.15
CA GLY A 80 2.07 -1.57 -2.51
C GLY A 80 3.57 -1.30 -2.56
N ILE A 81 4.36 -2.23 -3.11
CA ILE A 81 5.82 -2.11 -3.22
C ILE A 81 6.21 -2.18 -4.69
N CYS A 82 6.83 -1.11 -5.21
CA CYS A 82 7.07 -0.94 -6.65
C CYS A 82 5.80 -1.18 -7.48
N TYR A 83 4.67 -0.71 -6.98
CA TYR A 83 3.37 -0.82 -7.65
C TYR A 83 3.02 0.50 -8.33
N SER A 84 2.32 0.46 -9.47
CA SER A 84 1.52 1.58 -9.95
C SER A 84 0.37 1.05 -10.81
N GLY A 85 -0.70 1.82 -10.94
CA GLY A 85 -1.83 1.47 -11.81
C GLY A 85 -1.42 1.34 -13.28
N GLU A 86 -0.39 2.08 -13.72
CA GLU A 86 0.17 1.96 -15.07
C GLU A 86 0.90 0.62 -15.26
N TRP A 87 1.68 0.21 -14.26
CA TRP A 87 2.31 -1.11 -14.24
C TRP A 87 1.25 -2.20 -14.24
N GLU A 88 0.22 -2.11 -13.40
CA GLU A 88 -0.88 -3.09 -13.37
C GLU A 88 -1.62 -3.16 -14.71
N ARG A 89 -1.93 -2.02 -15.34
CA ARG A 89 -2.54 -2.00 -16.67
C ARG A 89 -1.69 -2.75 -17.69
N ARG A 90 -0.35 -2.62 -17.60
CA ARG A 90 0.58 -3.37 -18.46
C ARG A 90 0.52 -4.87 -18.19
N MET A 91 0.47 -5.30 -16.93
CA MET A 91 0.34 -6.73 -16.57
C MET A 91 -0.95 -7.33 -17.15
N ILE A 92 -2.06 -6.60 -17.07
CA ILE A 92 -3.34 -6.98 -17.67
C ILE A 92 -3.22 -7.09 -19.19
N ALA A 93 -2.63 -6.10 -19.85
CA ALA A 93 -2.45 -6.10 -21.30
C ALA A 93 -1.55 -7.26 -21.80
N LEU A 94 -0.62 -7.73 -20.97
CA LEU A 94 0.23 -8.89 -21.23
C LEU A 94 -0.46 -10.24 -20.91
N GLY A 95 -1.71 -10.23 -20.47
CA GLY A 95 -2.46 -11.44 -20.12
C GLY A 95 -2.05 -12.06 -18.79
N MET A 96 -1.30 -11.36 -17.95
CA MET A 96 -0.88 -11.84 -16.62
C MET A 96 -1.96 -11.65 -15.55
N GLY A 97 -3.11 -11.08 -15.94
CA GLY A 97 -4.18 -10.68 -15.03
C GLY A 97 -3.88 -9.37 -14.30
N ALA A 98 -4.77 -8.98 -13.38
CA ALA A 98 -4.61 -7.81 -12.54
C ALA A 98 -4.00 -8.21 -11.18
N PRO A 99 -2.72 -7.89 -10.90
CA PRO A 99 -2.06 -8.35 -9.67
C PRO A 99 -2.80 -7.95 -8.39
N SER A 100 -3.43 -6.78 -8.34
CA SER A 100 -4.24 -6.34 -7.19
C SER A 100 -5.49 -7.20 -6.99
N LEU A 101 -6.15 -7.63 -8.07
CA LEU A 101 -7.32 -8.52 -7.99
C LEU A 101 -6.91 -9.95 -7.62
N ILE A 102 -5.80 -10.45 -8.18
CA ILE A 102 -5.25 -11.77 -7.84
C ILE A 102 -4.81 -11.81 -6.37
N ALA A 103 -4.20 -10.73 -5.88
CA ALA A 103 -3.86 -10.58 -4.47
C ALA A 103 -5.10 -10.46 -3.57
N GLY A 104 -6.30 -10.27 -4.12
CA GLY A 104 -7.53 -10.13 -3.36
C GLY A 104 -7.62 -8.81 -2.59
N VAL A 105 -7.03 -7.74 -3.14
CA VAL A 105 -7.20 -6.39 -2.58
C VAL A 105 -8.68 -5.99 -2.69
N PRO A 106 -9.38 -5.71 -1.58
CA PRO A 106 -10.77 -5.31 -1.63
C PRO A 106 -10.93 -3.90 -2.24
N PRO A 107 -12.16 -3.52 -2.64
CA PRO A 107 -12.48 -2.12 -2.88
C PRO A 107 -12.02 -1.23 -1.72
N ILE A 108 -11.55 -0.03 -2.04
CA ILE A 108 -11.09 0.95 -1.06
C ILE A 108 -12.22 1.96 -0.84
N ASP A 109 -12.67 2.06 0.41
CA ASP A 109 -13.71 3.02 0.79
C ASP A 109 -13.17 4.46 0.96
N LEU A 110 -11.96 4.57 1.49
CA LEU A 110 -11.32 5.84 1.85
C LEU A 110 -9.84 5.80 1.50
N VAL A 111 -9.40 6.77 0.70
CA VAL A 111 -7.98 7.07 0.47
C VAL A 111 -7.60 8.28 1.31
N ILE A 112 -6.57 8.11 2.15
CA ILE A 112 -5.94 9.21 2.89
C ILE A 112 -4.60 9.51 2.21
N ARG A 113 -4.40 10.75 1.76
CA ARG A 113 -3.14 11.20 1.17
C ARG A 113 -2.61 12.45 1.86
N THR A 114 -1.39 12.34 2.36
CA THR A 114 -0.62 13.38 3.03
C THR A 114 0.28 14.17 2.05
N GLY A 115 0.82 15.29 2.51
CA GLY A 115 1.81 16.11 1.78
C GLY A 115 1.23 17.09 0.75
N GLY A 116 -0.04 17.47 0.88
CA GLY A 116 -0.69 18.55 0.12
C GLY A 116 -1.00 18.25 -1.35
N MET A 117 -0.61 17.07 -1.85
CA MET A 117 -0.82 16.67 -3.23
C MET A 117 -2.22 16.10 -3.45
N ARG A 118 -3.00 16.70 -4.35
CA ARG A 118 -4.40 16.32 -4.65
C ARG A 118 -4.53 15.45 -5.89
N ARG A 119 -3.97 14.23 -5.84
CA ARG A 119 -4.06 13.21 -6.90
C ARG A 119 -3.85 11.81 -6.32
N LEU A 120 -4.06 10.75 -7.09
CA LEU A 120 -3.79 9.37 -6.64
C LEU A 120 -2.38 8.87 -7.00
N SER A 121 -1.73 9.45 -8.01
CA SER A 121 -0.38 9.01 -8.46
C SER A 121 -0.30 7.49 -8.75
N GLY A 122 -1.33 6.94 -9.39
CA GLY A 122 -1.36 5.52 -9.73
C GLY A 122 -1.61 4.58 -8.56
N PHE A 123 -2.05 5.08 -7.40
CA PHE A 123 -2.46 4.25 -6.27
C PHE A 123 -3.75 3.50 -6.58
N PHE A 124 -3.66 2.17 -6.69
CA PHE A 124 -4.74 1.19 -6.88
C PHE A 124 -6.00 1.71 -7.60
N PRO A 125 -5.92 2.10 -8.90
CA PRO A 125 -7.04 2.74 -9.60
C PRO A 125 -8.30 1.88 -9.65
N LEU A 126 -8.15 0.56 -9.79
CA LEU A 126 -9.29 -0.36 -9.82
C LEU A 126 -10.04 -0.37 -8.49
N GLN A 127 -9.31 -0.42 -7.38
CA GLN A 127 -9.89 -0.47 -6.03
C GLN A 127 -10.38 0.90 -5.54
N THR A 128 -9.82 1.99 -6.07
CA THR A 128 -10.18 3.36 -5.67
C THR A 128 -11.31 3.98 -6.50
N THR A 129 -11.93 3.20 -7.41
CA THR A 129 -12.99 3.68 -8.32
C THR A 129 -14.11 4.45 -7.62
N TYR A 130 -14.53 4.01 -6.45
CA TYR A 130 -15.60 4.62 -5.64
C TYR A 130 -15.11 5.13 -4.28
N ALA A 131 -13.79 5.27 -4.12
CA ALA A 131 -13.22 5.69 -2.85
C ALA A 131 -13.47 7.18 -2.59
N GLU A 132 -13.78 7.52 -1.35
CA GLU A 132 -13.68 8.90 -0.88
C GLU A 132 -12.22 9.31 -0.76
N LEU A 133 -11.90 10.54 -1.16
CA LEU A 133 -10.52 11.03 -1.23
C LEU A 133 -10.27 12.12 -0.19
N TYR A 134 -9.58 11.75 0.89
CA TYR A 134 -9.15 12.68 1.94
C TYR A 134 -7.71 13.15 1.69
N PHE A 135 -7.54 14.44 1.44
CA PHE A 135 -6.23 15.07 1.25
C PHE A 135 -5.90 15.97 2.43
N THR A 136 -4.67 15.89 2.93
CA THR A 136 -4.15 16.77 3.99
C THR A 136 -2.76 17.31 3.62
N ASP A 137 -2.49 18.54 4.07
CA ASP A 137 -1.20 19.21 3.87
C ASP A 137 -0.12 18.70 4.83
N LEU A 138 -0.50 17.98 5.90
CA LEU A 138 0.43 17.35 6.85
C LEU A 138 1.38 16.38 6.13
N LEU A 139 2.66 16.38 6.50
CA LEU A 139 3.59 15.36 6.01
C LEU A 139 3.33 14.02 6.70
N TRP A 140 3.72 12.92 6.05
CA TRP A 140 3.55 11.57 6.62
C TRP A 140 4.13 11.41 8.03
N PRO A 141 5.34 11.92 8.35
CA PRO A 141 5.90 11.84 9.71
C PRO A 141 5.08 12.60 10.76
N GLU A 142 4.24 13.55 10.35
CA GLU A 142 3.39 14.36 11.23
C GLU A 142 1.97 13.77 11.37
N PHE A 143 1.62 12.76 10.56
CA PHE A 143 0.29 12.18 10.54
C PHE A 143 0.06 11.24 11.73
N SER A 144 -0.57 11.75 12.79
CA SER A 144 -0.80 11.02 14.04
C SER A 144 -2.10 10.21 14.04
N ARG A 145 -2.32 9.46 15.13
CA ARG A 145 -3.57 8.73 15.38
C ARG A 145 -4.78 9.67 15.46
N GLU A 146 -4.59 10.88 15.97
CA GLU A 146 -5.62 11.93 16.04
C GLU A 146 -6.00 12.41 14.65
N GLU A 147 -5.04 12.55 13.74
CA GLU A 147 -5.29 12.91 12.34
C GLU A 147 -6.01 11.78 11.58
N LEU A 148 -5.67 10.52 11.88
CA LEU A 148 -6.44 9.38 11.37
C LEU A 148 -7.90 9.43 11.85
N LYS A 149 -8.16 9.74 13.13
CA LYS A 149 -9.53 9.89 13.63
C LYS A 149 -10.29 10.99 12.89
N LYS A 150 -9.66 12.15 12.65
CA LYS A 150 -10.27 13.24 11.87
C LYS A 150 -10.62 12.81 10.45
N ALA A 151 -9.74 12.08 9.78
CA ALA A 151 -10.00 11.56 8.43
C ALA A 151 -11.19 10.57 8.43
N LEU A 152 -11.30 9.72 9.45
CA LEU A 152 -12.42 8.78 9.61
C LEU A 152 -13.74 9.49 9.96
N GLU A 153 -13.71 10.53 10.78
CA GLU A 153 -14.87 11.38 11.07
C GLU A 153 -15.34 12.13 9.82
N TRP A 154 -14.41 12.69 9.05
CA TRP A 154 -14.70 13.29 7.75
C TRP A 154 -15.36 12.28 6.80
N TYR A 155 -14.84 11.05 6.71
CA TYR A 155 -15.42 10.00 5.86
C TYR A 155 -16.85 9.64 6.27
N LYS A 156 -17.11 9.52 7.57
CA LYS A 156 -18.47 9.25 8.09
C LYS A 156 -19.47 10.36 7.76
N ALA A 157 -19.01 11.59 7.58
CA ALA A 157 -19.85 12.73 7.25
C ALA A 157 -20.17 12.84 5.75
N GLN A 158 -19.53 12.05 4.87
CA GLN A 158 -19.83 12.07 3.45
C GLN A 158 -21.19 11.41 3.20
N GLU A 159 -22.03 12.05 2.37
CA GLU A 159 -23.30 11.47 1.95
C GLU A 159 -23.07 10.24 1.08
N LYS A 160 -23.47 9.07 1.56
CA LYS A 160 -23.48 7.84 0.76
C LYS A 160 -24.65 7.92 -0.21
N ASN A 161 -24.45 8.59 -1.34
CA ASN A 161 -25.42 8.57 -2.42
C ASN A 161 -25.60 7.12 -2.90
N PHE A 162 -26.84 6.61 -2.85
CA PHE A 162 -27.19 5.25 -3.27
C PHE A 162 -26.65 5.00 -4.69
N GLY A 163 -25.66 4.11 -4.80
CA GLY A 163 -24.95 3.81 -6.05
C GLY A 163 -23.46 3.49 -5.87
N ALA A 164 -22.89 3.81 -4.69
CA ALA A 164 -21.62 3.29 -4.19
C ALA A 164 -21.82 2.02 -3.34
#